data_AF-A0A0R2CR37-F1
#
_entry.id   AF-A0A0R2CR37-F1
#
_cell.length_a   1.000
_cell.length_b   1.000
_cell.length_c   1.000
_cell.angle_alpha   90.00
_cell.angle_beta   90.00
_cell.angle_gamma   90.00
#
_symmetry.space_group_name_H-M   'P 1'
#
loop_
_entity.id
_entity.type
_entity.pdbx_description
1 polymer ?
#
loop_
_entity_poly.entity_id
_entity_poly.type
_entity_poly.pdbx_seq_one_letter_code
_entity_poly.pdbx_strand_id
1 'polypeptide(L)' 'MAKKNVKTEELKIAGQTKVNGRTADFATYKVLEGETLYSIWIKFRDKSTVGAIKTANSLQGNDLTGVKTLKIPLVI' A
#
# COMPACT_ATOMS: atom_id res chain seq x y z
N MET A 1 29.40 -5.02 15.74
CA MET A 1 28.07 -4.40 15.48
C MET A 1 27.84 -4.43 13.97
N ALA A 2 27.26 -5.52 13.46
CA ALA A 2 27.07 -5.69 12.02
C ALA A 2 25.82 -4.91 11.57
N LYS A 3 26.02 -4.01 10.59
CA LYS A 3 24.97 -3.22 9.95
C LYS A 3 23.97 -4.19 9.31
N LYS A 4 22.72 -4.13 9.78
CA LYS A 4 21.61 -4.90 9.20
C LYS A 4 21.36 -4.33 7.80
N ASN A 5 21.92 -4.97 6.77
CA ASN A 5 21.56 -4.75 5.37
C ASN A 5 20.11 -5.21 5.17
N VAL A 6 19.14 -4.40 5.61
CA VAL A 6 17.78 -4.50 5.13
C VAL A 6 17.82 -3.86 3.75
N LYS A 7 17.93 -4.70 2.72
CA LYS A 7 17.57 -4.32 1.36
C LYS A 7 16.08 -4.00 1.42
N THR A 8 15.73 -2.78 1.81
CA THR A 8 14.41 -2.24 1.60
C THR A 8 14.27 -2.26 0.09
N GLU A 9 13.60 -3.26 -0.46
CA GLU A 9 13.29 -3.24 -1.89
C GLU A 9 12.56 -1.92 -2.13
N GLU A 10 13.24 -0.99 -2.81
CA GLU A 10 12.67 0.29 -3.16
C GLU A 10 11.35 -0.01 -3.88
N LEU A 11 10.24 0.39 -3.25
CA LEU A 11 8.92 0.25 -3.82
C LEU A 11 8.96 0.93 -5.20
N LYS A 12 8.91 0.14 -6.27
CA LYS A 12 8.90 0.68 -7.62
C LYS A 12 7.60 1.44 -7.83
N ILE A 13 7.72 2.72 -8.14
CA ILE A 13 6.57 3.56 -8.46
C ILE A 13 5.92 3.01 -9.73
N ALA A 14 4.65 2.67 -9.61
CA ALA A 14 3.84 2.11 -10.69
C ALA A 14 3.00 3.19 -11.39
N GLY A 15 2.85 4.37 -10.78
CA GLY A 15 2.17 5.52 -11.37
C GLY A 15 1.65 6.49 -10.33
N GLN A 16 0.68 7.31 -10.72
CA GLN A 16 0.03 8.31 -9.87
C GLN A 16 -1.46 8.02 -9.66
N THR A 17 -1.97 8.40 -8.50
CA THR A 17 -3.38 8.26 -8.14
C THR A 17 -3.88 9.47 -7.36
N LYS A 18 -5.18 9.74 -7.41
CA LYS A 18 -5.81 10.80 -6.62
C LYS A 18 -6.25 10.25 -5.26
N VAL A 19 -5.74 10.84 -4.18
CA VAL A 19 -6.16 10.57 -2.80
C VAL A 19 -6.63 11.90 -2.20
N ASN A 20 -7.92 11.98 -1.83
CA ASN A 20 -8.53 13.17 -1.21
C ASN A 20 -8.20 14.49 -1.95
N GLY A 21 -8.31 14.46 -3.29
CA GLY A 21 -8.08 15.63 -4.15
C GLY A 21 -6.61 15.95 -4.46
N ARG A 22 -5.65 15.21 -3.90
CA ARG A 22 -4.22 15.36 -4.18
C ARG A 22 -3.70 14.21 -5.02
N THR A 23 -2.78 14.49 -5.93
CA THR A 23 -2.04 13.45 -6.67
C THR A 23 -0.93 12.91 -5.78
N ALA A 24 -0.80 11.59 -5.72
CA ALA A 24 0.28 10.90 -5.03
C ALA A 24 0.81 9.77 -5.91
N ASP A 25 2.12 9.54 -5.84
CA ASP A 25 2.73 8.36 -6.44
C ASP A 25 2.25 7.11 -5.68
N PHE A 26 2.15 5.98 -6.36
CA PHE A 26 1.81 4.71 -5.74
C PHE A 26 2.72 3.59 -6.22
N ALA A 27 2.91 2.61 -5.34
CA ALA A 27 3.47 1.31 -5.69
C ALA A 27 2.36 0.25 -5.72
N THR A 28 2.59 -0.87 -6.40
CA THR A 28 1.66 -2.00 -6.42
C THR A 28 2.10 -3.07 -5.43
N TYR A 29 1.13 -3.69 -4.78
CA TYR A 29 1.34 -4.83 -3.90
C TYR A 29 0.41 -5.97 -4.30
N LYS A 30 0.97 -7.17 -4.49
CA LYS A 30 0.19 -8.38 -4.75
C LYS A 30 -0.32 -8.92 -3.41
N VAL A 31 -1.63 -8.97 -3.26
CA VAL A 31 -2.29 -9.49 -2.06
C VAL A 31 -2.05 -10.99 -1.98
N LEU A 32 -1.60 -11.47 -0.82
CA LEU A 32 -1.43 -12.90 -0.54
C LEU A 32 -2.70 -13.45 0.13
N GLU A 33 -2.90 -14.76 -0.01
CA GLU A 33 -4.03 -15.45 0.60
C GLU A 33 -4.02 -15.28 2.13
N GLY A 34 -5.18 -14.97 2.71
CA GLY A 34 -5.33 -14.72 4.15
C GLY A 34 -4.93 -13.33 4.62
N GLU A 35 -4.41 -12.46 3.74
CA GLU A 35 -4.11 -11.08 4.12
C GLU A 35 -5.37 -10.21 4.21
N THR A 36 -5.39 -9.35 5.22
CA THR A 36 -6.37 -8.28 5.36
C THR A 36 -5.75 -6.94 4.99
N LEU A 37 -6.59 -5.95 4.68
CA LEU A 37 -6.12 -4.58 4.45
C LEU A 37 -5.23 -4.06 5.59
N TYR A 38 -5.61 -4.38 6.84
CA TYR A 38 -4.85 -3.96 8.02
C TYR A 38 -3.45 -4.60 8.05
N SER A 39 -3.36 -5.90 7.81
CA SER A 39 -2.06 -6.60 7.79
C SER A 39 -1.12 -6.07 6.71
N ILE A 40 -1.67 -5.68 5.55
CA ILE A 40 -0.90 -5.08 4.45
C ILE A 40 -0.48 -3.66 4.81
N TRP A 41 -1.38 -2.85 5.37
CA TRP A 41 -1.04 -1.49 5.80
C TRP A 41 0.10 -1.48 6.83
N ILE A 42 0.13 -2.43 7.78
CA ILE A 42 1.21 -2.54 8.76
C ILE A 42 2.59 -2.66 8.08
N LYS A 43 2.69 -3.30 6.91
CA LYS A 43 3.94 -3.40 6.13
C LYS A 43 4.38 -2.07 5.52
N PHE A 44 3.44 -1.15 5.30
CA PHE A 44 3.64 0.13 4.60
C PHE A 44 3.27 1.35 5.47
N ARG A 45 3.21 1.17 6.79
CA ARG A 45 2.70 2.19 7.73
C ARG A 45 3.54 3.45 7.80
N ASP A 46 4.80 3.38 7.36
CA ASP A 46 5.74 4.50 7.24
C ASP A 46 5.64 5.22 5.88
N LYS A 47 4.77 4.75 4.97
CA LYS A 47 4.57 5.29 3.61
C LYS A 47 3.13 5.69 3.31
N SER A 48 2.16 5.02 3.94
CA SER A 48 0.74 5.17 3.62
C SER A 48 -0.16 5.07 4.86
N THR A 49 -1.42 5.47 4.69
CA THR A 49 -2.50 5.28 5.66
C THR A 49 -3.52 4.26 5.15
N VAL A 50 -4.30 3.65 6.05
CA VAL A 50 -5.42 2.77 5.67
C VAL A 50 -6.41 3.52 4.78
N GLY A 51 -6.75 4.76 5.14
CA GLY A 51 -7.68 5.59 4.37
C GLY A 51 -7.19 5.84 2.94
N ALA A 52 -5.91 6.18 2.76
CA ALA A 52 -5.34 6.38 1.43
C ALA A 52 -5.38 5.11 0.57
N ILE A 53 -5.05 3.95 1.15
CA ILE A 53 -5.14 2.65 0.45
C ILE A 53 -6.59 2.37 0.07
N LYS A 54 -7.56 2.61 0.96
CA LYS A 54 -8.99 2.42 0.63
C LYS A 54 -9.43 3.31 -0.52
N THR A 55 -9.13 4.60 -0.45
CA THR A 55 -9.50 5.58 -1.48
C THR A 55 -8.89 5.22 -2.83
N ALA A 56 -7.60 4.87 -2.88
CA ALA A 56 -6.93 4.54 -4.14
C ALA A 56 -7.40 3.23 -4.79
N ASN A 57 -8.03 2.35 -4.01
CA ASN A 57 -8.53 1.05 -4.47
C ASN A 57 -10.06 0.93 -4.42
N SER A 58 -10.79 2.03 -4.19
CA SER A 58 -12.25 2.06 -4.07
C SER A 58 -12.81 1.04 -3.05
N LEU A 59 -12.09 0.77 -1.96
CA LEU A 59 -12.50 -0.21 -0.95
C LEU A 59 -13.48 0.42 0.04
N GLN A 60 -14.62 -0.25 0.27
CA GLN A 60 -15.59 0.17 1.28
C GLN A 60 -15.29 -0.46 2.66
N GLY A 61 -14.69 -1.65 2.69
CA GLY A 61 -14.37 -2.41 3.91
C GLY A 61 -12.88 -2.71 4.08
N ASN A 62 -12.59 -3.67 4.97
CA ASN A 62 -11.24 -4.19 5.24
C ASN A 62 -11.00 -5.59 4.64
N ASP A 63 -12.06 -6.24 4.16
CA ASP A 63 -12.00 -7.50 3.43
C ASP A 63 -11.48 -7.24 2.00
N LEU A 64 -10.57 -8.09 1.56
CA LEU A 64 -9.90 -8.04 0.26
C LEU A 64 -10.28 -9.24 -0.62
N THR A 65 -11.34 -9.98 -0.28
CA THR A 65 -11.83 -11.10 -1.09
C THR A 65 -11.98 -10.68 -2.55
N GLY A 66 -11.27 -11.38 -3.45
CA GLY A 66 -11.26 -11.10 -4.89
C GLY A 66 -10.28 -10.00 -5.36
N VAL A 67 -9.64 -9.27 -4.44
CA VAL A 67 -8.63 -8.24 -4.77
C VAL A 67 -7.25 -8.87 -4.86
N LYS A 68 -6.68 -8.95 -6.08
CA LYS A 68 -5.37 -9.56 -6.33
C LYS A 68 -4.19 -8.59 -6.17
N THR A 69 -4.44 -7.30 -6.43
CA THR A 69 -3.40 -6.26 -6.42
C THR A 69 -3.97 -5.00 -5.79
N LEU A 70 -3.21 -4.39 -4.88
CA LEU A 70 -3.50 -3.10 -4.28
C LEU A 70 -2.54 -2.02 -4.78
N LYS A 71 -3.07 -0.83 -5.00
CA LYS A 71 -2.30 0.41 -5.06
C LYS A 71 -1.96 0.84 -3.63
N ILE A 72 -0.71 1.14 -3.37
CA ILE A 72 -0.21 1.67 -2.09
C ILE A 72 0.26 3.10 -2.34
N PRO A 73 -0.59 4.11 -2.07
CA PRO A 73 -0.22 5.52 -2.25
C PRO A 73 0.86 5.94 -1.26
N LEU A 74 1.88 6.65 -1.72
CA LEU A 74 2.94 7.20 -0.89
C LEU A 74 2.53 8.61 -0.45
N VAL A 75 1.93 8.70 0.73
CA VAL A 75 1.29 9.93 1.24
C VAL A 75 1.82 10.37 2.61
N ILE A 76 2.89 9.71 3.08
CA ILE A 76 3.66 10.03 4.28
C ILE A 76 5.11 10.22 3.83
#